data_AF-M4GSA3-F1
#
_entry.id   AF-M4GSA3-F1
#
_cell.length_a   1.000
_cell.length_b   1.000
_cell.length_c   1.000
_cell.angle_alpha   90.00
_cell.angle_beta   90.00
_cell.angle_gamma   90.00
#
_symmetry.space_group_name_H-M   'P 1'
#
loop_
_entity.id
_entity.type
_entity.pdbx_description
1 polymer ?
#
loop_
_entity_poly.entity_id
_entity_poly.type
_entity_poly.pdbx_seq_one_letter_code
_entity_poly.pdbx_strand_id
1 'polypeptide(L)'
;ETVSACLCFTAHELLENSVIQDKLYEEILETHRSLEGKPLNYDVLMKLKYLDMVISESLRKWPPVLLTDRICSMDYALKDDDGSLIAEFKKDDNIFVPIIGIHRDPTYYPNPDKFDPERFSDENKNKIKPMSYL
;
A
#
# COMPACT_ATOMS: atom_id res chain seq x y z
N GLU A 1 14.39 -7.15 -7.01
CA GLU A 1 13.07 -7.67 -7.41
C GLU A 1 11.99 -7.23 -6.44
N THR A 2 10.91 -6.61 -6.96
CA THR A 2 9.84 -5.98 -6.16
C THR A 2 9.01 -6.99 -5.37
N VAL A 3 8.64 -8.10 -6.00
CA VAL A 3 7.83 -9.17 -5.38
C VAL A 3 8.60 -9.84 -4.22
N SER A 4 9.90 -10.11 -4.42
CA SER A 4 10.73 -10.68 -3.36
C SER A 4 10.80 -9.78 -2.13
N ALA A 5 10.97 -8.47 -2.32
CA ALA A 5 11.00 -7.52 -1.20
C ALA A 5 9.65 -7.50 -0.45
N CYS A 6 8.53 -7.43 -1.20
CA CYS A 6 7.18 -7.48 -0.62
C CYS A 6 6.96 -8.75 0.22
N LEU A 7 7.32 -9.93 -0.31
CA LEU A 7 7.18 -11.20 0.42
C LEU A 7 8.08 -11.25 1.67
N CYS A 8 9.33 -10.79 1.58
CA CYS A 8 10.24 -10.77 2.72
C CYS A 8 9.71 -9.89 3.86
N PHE A 9 9.28 -8.66 3.57
CA PHE A 9 8.76 -7.77 4.59
C PHE A 9 7.39 -8.19 5.12
N THR A 10 6.53 -8.76 4.26
CA THR A 10 5.27 -9.35 4.73
C THR A 10 5.52 -10.49 5.72
N ALA A 11 6.45 -11.40 5.40
CA ALA A 11 6.81 -12.48 6.31
C ALA A 11 7.38 -11.96 7.64
N HIS A 12 8.23 -10.93 7.59
CA HIS A 12 8.76 -10.27 8.78
C HIS A 12 7.64 -9.68 9.66
N GLU A 13 6.72 -8.89 9.09
CA GLU A 13 5.61 -8.29 9.84
C GLU A 13 4.67 -9.34 10.43
N LEU A 14 4.40 -10.43 9.71
CA LEU A 14 3.59 -11.53 10.24
C LEU A 14 4.27 -12.22 11.43
N LEU A 15 5.59 -12.40 11.40
CA LEU A 15 6.33 -12.97 12.52
C LEU A 15 6.37 -12.06 13.75
N GLU A 16 6.35 -10.74 13.57
CA GLU A 16 6.31 -9.78 14.68
C GLU A 16 4.91 -9.52 15.23
N ASN A 17 3.85 -9.82 14.46
CA ASN A 17 2.47 -9.52 14.82
C ASN A 17 1.60 -10.80 14.85
N SER A 18 1.73 -11.59 15.91
CA SER A 18 1.05 -12.88 16.05
C SER A 18 -0.48 -12.79 15.90
N VAL A 19 -1.12 -11.74 16.44
CA VAL A 19 -2.57 -11.56 16.32
C VAL A 19 -3.02 -11.38 14.87
N ILE A 20 -2.22 -10.67 14.06
CA ILE A 20 -2.48 -10.46 12.63
C ILE A 20 -2.22 -11.76 11.87
N GLN A 21 -1.13 -12.46 12.20
CA GLN A 21 -0.82 -13.76 11.63
C GLN A 21 -1.93 -14.79 11.87
N ASP A 22 -2.42 -14.91 13.11
CA ASP A 22 -3.49 -15.83 13.49
C ASP A 22 -4.77 -15.51 12.72
N LYS A 23 -5.14 -14.22 12.63
CA LYS A 23 -6.33 -13.78 11.87
C LYS A 23 -6.23 -14.13 10.39
N LEU A 24 -5.06 -13.92 9.77
CA LEU A 24 -4.82 -14.31 8.38
C LEU A 24 -4.85 -15.83 8.20
N TYR A 25 -4.27 -16.56 9.14
CA TYR A 25 -4.26 -18.02 9.10
C TYR A 25 -5.67 -18.60 9.20
N GLU A 26 -6.54 -18.05 10.04
CA GLU A 26 -7.94 -18.45 10.12
C GLU A 26 -8.68 -18.19 8.79
N GLU A 27 -8.50 -17.04 8.13
CA GLU A 27 -9.10 -16.79 6.81
C GLU A 27 -8.66 -17.85 5.77
N ILE A 28 -7.37 -18.19 5.78
CA ILE A 28 -6.81 -19.21 4.87
C ILE A 28 -7.38 -20.60 5.20
N LEU A 29 -7.52 -20.96 6.48
CA LEU A 29 -8.09 -22.23 6.92
C LEU A 29 -9.56 -22.36 6.56
N GLU A 30 -10.36 -21.32 6.81
CA GLU A 30 -11.77 -21.27 6.43
C GLU A 30 -11.93 -21.44 4.92
N THR A 31 -11.12 -20.73 4.15
CA THR A 31 -11.10 -20.86 2.69
C THR A 31 -10.72 -22.26 2.25
N HIS A 32 -9.69 -22.86 2.85
CA HIS A 32 -9.28 -24.23 2.55
C HIS A 32 -10.39 -25.24 2.82
N ARG A 33 -11.11 -25.10 3.96
CA ARG A 33 -12.28 -25.94 4.27
C ARG A 33 -13.40 -25.76 3.24
N SER A 34 -13.66 -24.53 2.81
CA SER A 34 -14.71 -24.22 1.80
C SER A 34 -14.43 -24.82 0.42
N LEU A 35 -13.17 -25.14 0.12
CA LEU A 35 -12.79 -25.76 -1.15
C LEU A 35 -13.17 -27.24 -1.22
N GLU A 36 -13.41 -27.92 -0.09
CA GLU A 36 -13.79 -29.35 -0.05
C GLU A 36 -12.83 -30.25 -0.86
N GLY A 37 -11.53 -29.95 -0.81
CA GLY A 37 -10.49 -30.68 -1.55
C GLY A 37 -10.34 -30.28 -3.02
N LYS A 38 -11.12 -29.32 -3.52
CA LYS A 38 -10.91 -28.71 -4.84
C LYS A 38 -9.65 -27.82 -4.83
N PRO A 39 -8.96 -27.67 -5.97
CA PRO A 39 -7.84 -26.74 -6.05
C PRO A 39 -8.31 -25.30 -5.84
N LEU A 40 -7.42 -24.48 -5.29
CA LEU A 40 -7.60 -23.03 -5.25
C LEU A 40 -7.75 -22.51 -6.69
N ASN A 41 -8.72 -21.63 -6.89
CA ASN A 41 -8.93 -20.95 -8.16
C ASN A 41 -8.91 -19.43 -7.97
N TYR A 42 -8.90 -18.70 -9.08
CA TYR A 42 -8.79 -17.24 -9.09
C TYR A 42 -9.95 -16.56 -8.35
N ASP A 43 -11.18 -17.01 -8.55
CA ASP A 43 -12.36 -16.38 -7.93
C ASP A 43 -12.37 -16.53 -6.42
N VAL A 44 -11.81 -17.62 -5.89
CA VAL A 44 -11.64 -17.84 -4.45
C VAL A 44 -10.50 -16.98 -3.91
N LEU A 45 -9.36 -16.93 -4.61
CA LEU A 45 -8.22 -16.10 -4.24
C LEU A 45 -8.62 -14.62 -4.10
N MET A 46 -9.41 -14.10 -5.05
CA MET A 46 -9.92 -12.72 -5.02
C MET A 46 -10.87 -12.41 -3.85
N LYS A 47 -11.34 -13.42 -3.13
CA LYS A 47 -12.22 -13.25 -1.95
C LYS A 47 -11.46 -13.22 -0.62
N LEU A 48 -10.16 -13.51 -0.63
CA LEU A 48 -9.29 -13.43 0.56
C LEU A 48 -8.99 -11.97 0.89
N LYS A 49 -9.96 -11.31 1.53
CA LYS A 49 -9.92 -9.88 1.80
C LYS A 49 -8.82 -9.52 2.81
N TYR A 50 -8.68 -10.31 3.87
CA TYR A 50 -7.68 -10.03 4.89
C TYR A 50 -6.27 -10.25 4.38
N LEU A 51 -6.06 -11.25 3.51
CA LEU A 51 -4.80 -11.40 2.76
C LEU A 51 -4.49 -10.14 1.95
N ASP A 52 -5.45 -9.60 1.18
CA ASP A 52 -5.26 -8.38 0.40
C ASP A 52 -4.92 -7.16 1.28
N MET A 53 -5.58 -7.04 2.44
CA MET A 53 -5.30 -6.02 3.45
C MET A 53 -3.87 -6.13 4.00
N VAL A 54 -3.41 -7.34 4.32
CA VAL A 54 -2.05 -7.59 4.82
C VAL A 54 -1.00 -7.21 3.77
N ILE A 55 -1.20 -7.61 2.50
CA ILE A 55 -0.28 -7.27 1.42
C ILE A 55 -0.27 -5.76 1.17
N SER A 56 -1.43 -5.11 1.18
CA SER A 56 -1.53 -3.66 1.00
C SER A 56 -0.83 -2.88 2.12
N GLU A 57 -0.98 -3.31 3.36
CA GLU A 57 -0.28 -2.68 4.49
C GLU A 57 1.23 -2.94 4.46
N SER A 58 1.67 -4.12 3.99
CA SER A 58 3.08 -4.40 3.76
C SER A 58 3.67 -3.47 2.71
N LEU A 59 2.97 -3.26 1.59
CA LEU A 59 3.40 -2.35 0.53
C LEU A 59 3.39 -0.89 1.00
N ARG A 60 2.46 -0.50 1.88
CA ARG A 60 2.47 0.85 2.49
C ARG A 60 3.66 1.03 3.43
N LYS A 61 3.89 0.10 4.36
CA LYS A 61 4.96 0.25 5.37
C LYS A 61 6.35 0.05 4.77
N TRP A 62 6.46 -0.83 3.78
CA TRP A 62 7.69 -1.27 3.12
C TRP A 62 7.56 -1.24 1.59
N PRO A 63 7.41 -0.06 0.98
CA PRO A 63 7.28 0.04 -0.47
C PRO A 63 8.59 -0.42 -1.15
N PRO A 64 8.53 -1.36 -2.10
CA PRO A 64 9.73 -1.80 -2.83
C PRO A 64 10.42 -0.68 -3.62
N VAL A 65 9.66 0.37 -3.96
CA VAL A 65 10.14 1.58 -4.63
C VAL A 65 9.99 2.75 -3.66
N LEU A 66 11.11 3.33 -3.22
CA LEU A 66 11.13 4.36 -2.17
C LEU A 66 10.75 5.76 -2.68
N LEU A 67 11.00 6.02 -3.96
CA LEU A 67 10.76 7.29 -4.64
C LEU A 67 10.47 7.02 -6.12
N THR A 68 9.64 7.85 -6.74
CA THR A 68 9.47 7.89 -8.20
C THR A 68 9.80 9.29 -8.71
N ASP A 69 10.27 9.37 -9.95
CA ASP A 69 10.74 10.62 -10.53
C ASP A 69 10.15 10.90 -11.92
N ARG A 70 10.10 12.18 -12.30
CA ARG A 70 9.67 12.63 -13.62
C ARG A 70 10.56 13.78 -14.08
N ILE A 71 10.98 13.74 -15.35
CA ILE A 71 11.66 14.86 -16.00
C ILE A 71 10.62 15.75 -16.67
N CYS A 72 10.65 17.04 -16.39
CA CYS A 72 9.79 18.03 -17.03
C CYS A 72 10.14 18.18 -18.50
N SER A 73 9.17 17.92 -19.39
CA SER A 73 9.38 18.03 -20.84
C SER A 73 9.31 19.48 -21.36
N MET A 74 8.74 20.39 -20.56
CA MET A 74 8.57 21.82 -20.85
C MET A 74 8.39 22.59 -19.55
N ASP A 75 8.55 23.92 -19.62
CA ASP A 75 8.19 24.81 -18.51
C ASP A 75 6.72 24.59 -18.11
N TYR A 76 6.48 24.33 -16.83
CA TYR A 76 5.17 23.96 -16.31
C TYR A 76 4.89 24.64 -14.97
N ALA A 77 3.74 25.31 -14.86
CA ALA A 77 3.25 25.91 -13.63
C ALA A 77 2.16 25.00 -13.03
N LEU A 78 2.48 24.31 -11.94
CA LEU A 78 1.53 23.52 -11.19
C LEU A 78 0.65 24.44 -10.34
N LYS A 79 -0.66 24.33 -10.52
CA LYS A 79 -1.68 25.10 -9.80
C LYS A 79 -2.66 24.16 -9.11
N ASP A 80 -3.24 24.60 -8.01
CA ASP A 80 -4.34 23.87 -7.35
C ASP A 80 -5.69 24.15 -8.06
N ASP A 81 -6.76 23.59 -7.49
CA ASP A 81 -8.12 23.69 -8.01
C ASP A 81 -8.67 25.14 -8.00
N ASP A 82 -8.13 26.03 -7.16
CA ASP A 82 -8.52 27.44 -7.10
C ASP A 82 -7.70 28.35 -8.04
N GLY A 83 -6.67 27.77 -8.68
CA GLY A 83 -5.80 28.43 -9.63
C GLY A 83 -4.57 29.08 -8.98
N SER A 84 -4.37 28.90 -7.68
CA SER A 84 -3.18 29.34 -6.96
C SER A 84 -1.96 28.53 -7.39
N LEU A 85 -0.85 29.22 -7.59
CA LEU A 85 0.42 28.60 -7.98
C LEU A 85 0.99 27.78 -6.82
N ILE A 86 1.13 26.48 -7.01
CA ILE A 86 1.80 25.58 -6.08
C ILE A 86 3.31 25.60 -6.32
N ALA A 87 3.73 25.42 -7.57
CA ALA A 87 5.13 25.33 -7.96
C ALA A 87 5.34 25.64 -9.44
N GLU A 88 6.53 26.13 -9.78
CA GLU A 88 6.99 26.27 -11.17
C GLU A 88 8.14 25.30 -11.43
N PHE A 89 8.08 24.63 -12.57
CA PHE A 89 9.11 23.72 -13.04
C PHE A 89 9.61 24.19 -14.40
N LYS A 90 10.92 24.07 -14.62
CA LYS A 90 11.54 24.32 -15.90
C LYS A 90 11.69 23.05 -16.69
N LYS A 91 11.76 23.19 -18.02
CA LYS A 91 12.15 22.08 -18.87
C LYS A 91 13.46 21.47 -18.34
N ASP A 92 13.49 20.14 -18.35
CA ASP A 92 14.59 19.29 -17.89
C ASP A 92 14.79 19.24 -16.36
N ASP A 93 13.95 19.92 -15.56
CA ASP A 93 13.91 19.70 -14.11
C ASP A 93 13.51 18.27 -13.78
N ASN A 94 14.15 17.69 -12.75
CA ASN A 94 13.79 16.38 -12.23
C ASN A 94 12.93 16.53 -10.95
N ILE A 95 11.71 16.03 -11.01
CA ILE A 95 10.75 16.04 -9.91
C ILE A 95 10.80 14.68 -9.22
N PHE A 96 11.10 14.68 -7.92
CA PHE A 96 11.07 13.49 -7.08
C PHE A 96 9.83 13.46 -6.19
N VAL A 97 9.13 12.33 -6.16
CA VAL A 97 8.00 12.05 -5.26
C VAL A 97 8.42 10.99 -4.24
N PRO A 98 8.57 11.34 -2.95
CA PRO A 98 9.04 10.42 -1.92
C PRO A 98 7.92 9.51 -1.42
N ILE A 99 7.76 8.34 -2.04
CA ILE A 99 6.73 7.33 -1.71
C ILE A 99 6.81 6.94 -0.23
N ILE A 100 8.00 6.52 0.24
CA ILE A 100 8.18 6.10 1.64
C ILE A 100 7.88 7.23 2.64
N GLY A 101 8.17 8.48 2.27
CA GLY A 101 7.90 9.65 3.10
C GLY A 101 6.40 9.89 3.25
N ILE A 102 5.66 9.85 2.14
CA ILE A 102 4.20 9.99 2.13
C ILE A 102 3.54 8.83 2.91
N HIS A 103 4.00 7.60 2.70
CA HIS A 103 3.46 6.42 3.37
C HIS A 103 3.72 6.42 4.87
N ARG A 104 4.75 7.13 5.34
CA ARG A 104 5.07 7.27 6.78
C ARG A 104 4.63 8.61 7.38
N ASP A 105 3.92 9.45 6.65
CA ASP A 105 3.43 10.72 7.16
C ASP A 105 2.21 10.49 8.07
N PRO A 106 2.27 10.86 9.37
CA PRO A 106 1.15 10.69 10.29
C PRO A 106 -0.09 11.49 9.92
N THR A 107 0.04 12.50 9.05
CA THR A 107 -1.08 13.27 8.49
C THR A 107 -1.98 12.39 7.62
N TYR A 108 -1.41 11.41 6.92
CA TYR A 108 -2.15 10.48 6.06
C TYR A 108 -2.37 9.12 6.74
N TYR A 109 -1.42 8.67 7.55
CA TYR A 109 -1.46 7.37 8.21
C TYR A 109 -1.22 7.52 9.72
N PRO A 110 -2.28 7.61 10.55
CA PRO A 110 -2.12 7.71 12.00
C PRO A 110 -1.33 6.52 12.56
N ASN A 111 -0.31 6.76 13.39
CA ASN A 111 0.66 5.74 13.85
C ASN A 111 1.31 4.98 12.68
N PRO A 112 2.05 5.67 11.79
CA PRO A 112 2.48 5.13 10.49
C PRO A 112 3.44 3.94 10.59
N ASP A 113 4.18 3.81 11.70
CA ASP A 113 5.11 2.71 11.93
C ASP A 113 4.41 1.45 12.46
N LYS A 114 3.16 1.54 12.93
CA LYS A 114 2.36 0.38 13.33
C LYS A 114 1.86 -0.33 12.08
N PHE A 115 2.10 -1.64 12.01
CA PHE A 115 1.52 -2.51 10.99
C PHE A 115 0.04 -2.76 11.31
N ASP A 116 -0.84 -2.18 10.50
CA ASP A 116 -2.29 -2.23 10.73
C ASP A 116 -3.05 -2.52 9.42
N PRO A 117 -3.29 -3.80 9.09
CA PRO A 117 -4.06 -4.20 7.90
C PRO A 117 -5.46 -3.58 7.85
N GLU A 118 -6.06 -3.23 9.00
CA GLU A 118 -7.41 -2.66 9.07
C GLU A 118 -7.52 -1.28 8.40
N ARG A 119 -6.40 -0.62 8.07
CA ARG A 119 -6.38 0.58 7.22
C ARG A 119 -7.01 0.35 5.85
N PHE A 120 -6.84 -0.86 5.32
CA PHE A 120 -7.33 -1.27 4.01
C PHE A 120 -8.64 -2.06 4.06
N SER A 121 -9.29 -2.12 5.23
CA SER A 121 -10.63 -2.69 5.36
C SER A 121 -11.66 -1.96 4.49
N ASP A 122 -12.78 -2.61 4.18
CA ASP A 122 -13.86 -2.00 3.40
C ASP A 122 -14.40 -0.71 4.06
N GLU A 123 -14.36 -0.64 5.39
CA GLU A 123 -14.77 0.51 6.21
C GLU A 123 -13.77 1.68 6.19
N ASN A 124 -12.48 1.39 6.03
CA ASN A 124 -11.42 2.40 6.15
C ASN A 124 -10.78 2.79 4.82
N LYS A 125 -10.84 1.96 3.78
CA LYS A 125 -10.18 2.23 2.48
C LYS A 125 -10.61 3.57 1.86
N ASN A 126 -11.87 3.97 2.06
CA ASN A 126 -12.41 5.24 1.57
C ASN A 126 -11.87 6.47 2.34
N LYS A 127 -11.22 6.26 3.49
CA LYS A 127 -10.57 7.31 4.29
C LYS A 127 -9.12 7.55 3.87
N ILE A 128 -8.53 6.64 3.09
CA ILE A 128 -7.19 6.82 2.54
C ILE A 128 -7.25 7.98 1.55
N LYS A 129 -6.46 9.02 1.79
CA LYS A 129 -6.45 10.19 0.92
C LYS A 129 -5.96 9.78 -0.47
N PRO A 130 -6.64 10.19 -1.56
CA PRO A 130 -6.14 9.94 -2.90
C PRO A 130 -4.69 10.40 -3.04
N MET A 131 -3.88 9.60 -3.75
CA MET A 131 -2.43 9.82 -3.95
C MET A 131 -1.55 9.73 -2.69
N SER A 132 -2.07 9.31 -1.53
CA SER A 132 -1.23 9.00 -0.36
C SER A 132 -0.79 7.53 -0.30
N TYR A 133 -1.42 6.64 -1.06
CA TYR A 133 -0.98 5.27 -1.31
C TYR A 133 -0.59 5.17 -2.79
N LEU A 134 0.64 4.72 -3.06
CA LEU A 134 1.32 4.83 -4.35
C LEU A 134 2.05 3.53 -4.65
#